data_AF-A0A8T4FCV1-F1
#
_entry.id   AF-A0A8T4FCV1-F1
#
_cell.length_a   1.000
_cell.length_b   1.000
_cell.length_c   1.000
_cell.angle_alpha   90.00
_cell.angle_beta   90.00
_cell.angle_gamma   90.00
#
_symmetry.space_group_name_H-M   'P 1'
#
loop_
_entity.id
_entity.type
_entity.pdbx_description
1 polymer ?
#
loop_
_entity_poly.entity_id
_entity_poly.type
_entity_poly.pdbx_seq_one_letter_code
_entity_poly.pdbx_strand_id
1 'polypeptide(L)'
;MTDDETAEHVIDRLLLALAAQLDTPGGTALAAGAVEALADLGRAEVDLIFGQAGHLVHYGADTEPLETLIHLISAVQRGEASGDAAVKPGDEVRLVGELPESLAGNDETWLRETVFVVRYVGSDATVDVQPDLAEDYVIATVPAALVEPLRR
;
A
#
# COMPACT_ATOMS: atom_id res chain seq x y z
N MET A 1 25.86 8.54 -0.28
CA MET A 1 24.69 9.37 0.01
C MET A 1 24.42 10.24 -1.17
N THR A 2 23.63 9.69 -2.09
CA THR A 2 22.98 10.42 -3.17
C THR A 2 21.80 11.22 -2.59
N ASP A 3 21.25 12.13 -3.39
CA ASP A 3 20.05 12.88 -3.01
C ASP A 3 18.86 11.92 -2.80
N ASP A 4 18.78 10.84 -3.58
CA ASP A 4 17.75 9.80 -3.48
C ASP A 4 17.84 9.04 -2.15
N GLU A 5 19.04 8.56 -1.76
CA GLU A 5 19.28 7.90 -0.47
C GLU A 5 18.92 8.82 0.72
N THR A 6 19.08 10.13 0.55
CA THR A 6 18.71 11.11 1.56
C THR A 6 17.20 11.27 1.68
N ALA A 7 16.49 11.33 0.55
CA ALA A 7 15.04 11.43 0.52
C ALA A 7 14.37 10.20 1.15
N GLU A 8 14.83 9.00 0.80
CA GLU A 8 14.35 7.74 1.38
C GLU A 8 14.53 7.73 2.90
N HIS A 9 15.72 8.10 3.39
CA HIS A 9 15.97 8.16 4.83
C HIS A 9 15.08 9.17 5.56
N VAL A 10 14.76 10.31 4.93
CA VAL A 10 13.85 11.29 5.50
C VAL A 10 12.43 10.73 5.55
N ILE A 11 11.98 10.04 4.50
CA ILE A 11 10.66 9.40 4.44
C ILE A 11 10.55 8.33 5.52
N ASP A 12 11.55 7.46 5.67
CA ASP A 12 11.57 6.42 6.71
C ASP A 12 11.37 7.02 8.10
N ARG A 13 12.11 8.08 8.40
CA ARG A 13 12.02 8.76 9.70
C ARG A 13 10.66 9.40 9.93
N LEU A 14 10.03 9.94 8.88
CA LEU A 14 8.69 10.50 8.95
C LEU A 14 7.65 9.39 9.19
N LEU A 15 7.73 8.27 8.47
CA LEU A 15 6.84 7.12 8.62
C LEU A 15 6.93 6.54 10.03
N LEU A 16 8.15 6.33 10.54
CA LEU A 16 8.38 5.85 11.91
C LEU A 16 7.83 6.83 12.96
N ALA A 17 8.01 8.14 12.76
CA ALA A 17 7.49 9.15 13.69
C ALA A 17 5.95 9.24 13.67
N LEU A 18 5.31 9.03 12.52
CA LEU A 18 3.86 8.95 12.40
C LEU A 18 3.32 7.66 13.04
N ALA A 19 3.96 6.53 12.77
CA ALA A 19 3.62 5.25 13.39
C ALA A 19 3.73 5.30 14.92
N ALA A 20 4.82 5.84 15.45
CA ALA A 20 5.02 5.98 16.89
C ALA A 20 3.99 6.90 17.57
N GLN A 21 3.42 7.88 16.85
CA GLN A 21 2.32 8.70 17.39
C GLN A 21 1.04 7.89 17.58
N LEU A 22 0.75 6.97 16.67
CA LEU A 22 -0.46 6.13 16.70
C LEU A 22 -0.44 5.12 17.84
N ASP A 23 0.75 4.73 18.31
CA ASP A 23 0.96 3.82 19.45
C ASP A 23 0.77 4.51 20.82
N THR A 24 0.49 5.82 20.84
CA THR A 24 0.29 6.53 22.11
C THR A 24 -1.15 6.37 22.65
N PRO A 25 -1.34 6.09 23.95
CA PRO A 25 -2.68 5.99 24.54
C PRO A 25 -3.49 7.27 24.37
N GLY A 26 -4.55 7.20 23.56
CA GLY A 26 -5.44 8.34 23.24
C GLY A 26 -5.17 9.03 21.90
N GLY A 27 -4.14 8.60 21.15
CA GLY A 27 -3.73 9.14 19.85
C GLY A 27 -3.98 8.19 18.68
N THR A 28 -5.15 7.57 18.58
CA THR A 28 -5.43 6.57 17.51
C THR A 28 -5.90 7.19 16.19
N ALA A 29 -5.97 8.52 16.11
CA ALA A 29 -6.48 9.22 14.93
C ALA A 29 -5.44 10.21 14.39
N LEU A 30 -5.31 10.22 13.07
CA LEU A 30 -4.55 11.25 12.36
C LEU A 30 -5.23 12.62 12.51
N ALA A 31 -4.43 13.67 12.59
CA ALA A 31 -4.96 15.03 12.55
C ALA A 31 -5.71 15.28 11.23
N ALA A 32 -6.75 16.12 11.23
CA ALA A 32 -7.58 16.38 10.05
C ALA A 32 -6.75 16.83 8.82
N GLY A 33 -5.79 17.74 9.02
CA GLY A 33 -4.91 18.17 7.93
C GLY A 33 -3.97 17.07 7.41
N ALA A 34 -3.64 16.06 8.24
CA ALA A 34 -2.91 14.89 7.77
C ALA A 34 -3.81 13.96 6.95
N VAL A 35 -5.08 13.82 7.33
CA VAL A 35 -6.08 13.07 6.53
C VAL A 35 -6.28 13.73 5.17
N GLU A 36 -6.46 15.06 5.13
CA GLU A 36 -6.58 15.82 3.86
C GLU A 36 -5.34 15.64 2.98
N ALA A 37 -4.13 15.80 3.53
CA ALA A 37 -2.90 15.61 2.77
C ALA A 37 -2.73 14.17 2.26
N LEU A 38 -3.17 13.17 3.04
CA LEU A 38 -3.14 11.77 2.63
C LEU A 38 -4.22 11.44 1.61
N ALA A 39 -5.35 12.16 1.57
CA ALA A 39 -6.42 11.96 0.60
C ALA A 39 -6.02 12.44 -0.80
N ASP A 40 -5.24 13.53 -0.87
CA ASP A 40 -4.80 14.16 -2.12
C ASP A 40 -3.61 13.46 -2.80
N LEU A 41 -3.11 12.35 -2.25
CA LEU A 41 -1.94 11.66 -2.80
C LEU A 41 -2.20 11.10 -4.21
N GLY A 42 -1.28 11.40 -5.12
CA GLY A 42 -1.23 10.77 -6.44
C GLY A 42 -0.59 9.37 -6.39
N ARG A 43 -0.75 8.61 -7.48
CA ARG A 43 -0.20 7.25 -7.62
C ARG A 43 1.27 7.13 -7.18
N ALA A 44 2.13 8.01 -7.67
CA ALA A 44 3.58 7.94 -7.39
C ALA A 44 3.90 8.20 -5.91
N GLU A 45 3.12 9.04 -5.23
CA GLU A 45 3.31 9.31 -3.80
C GLU A 45 2.79 8.15 -2.96
N VAL A 46 1.67 7.55 -3.37
CA VAL A 46 1.13 6.32 -2.76
C VAL A 46 2.12 5.17 -2.90
N ASP A 47 2.68 4.96 -4.09
CA ASP A 47 3.72 3.96 -4.35
C ASP A 47 4.94 4.16 -3.46
N LEU A 48 5.45 5.40 -3.39
CA LEU A 48 6.60 5.74 -2.54
C LEU A 48 6.30 5.48 -1.05
N ILE A 49 5.15 5.94 -0.54
CA ILE A 49 4.80 5.80 0.87
C ILE A 49 4.60 4.33 1.25
N PHE A 50 3.81 3.57 0.49
CA PHE A 50 3.56 2.16 0.79
C PHE A 50 4.78 1.27 0.50
N GLY A 51 5.61 1.63 -0.48
CA GLY A 51 6.87 0.95 -0.76
C GLY A 51 7.84 1.10 0.42
N GLN A 52 8.05 2.32 0.92
CA GLN A 52 8.92 2.56 2.07
C GLN A 52 8.34 1.99 3.38
N ALA A 53 7.04 2.18 3.63
CA ALA A 53 6.40 1.60 4.80
C ALA A 53 6.45 0.07 4.76
N GLY A 54 6.23 -0.53 3.59
CA GLY A 54 6.35 -1.97 3.37
C GLY A 54 7.77 -2.47 3.59
N HIS A 55 8.78 -1.77 3.05
CA HIS A 55 10.20 -2.07 3.26
C HIS A 55 10.56 -2.09 4.76
N LEU A 56 10.11 -1.07 5.51
CA LEU A 56 10.32 -0.98 6.95
C LEU A 56 9.63 -2.10 7.73
N VAL A 57 8.42 -2.51 7.33
CA VAL A 57 7.73 -3.65 7.95
C VAL A 57 8.45 -4.95 7.62
N HIS A 58 8.80 -5.18 6.36
CA HIS A 58 9.39 -6.42 5.89
C HIS A 58 10.74 -6.74 6.56
N TYR A 59 11.58 -5.73 6.81
CA TYR A 59 12.89 -5.90 7.47
C TYR A 59 12.93 -5.43 8.93
N GLY A 60 11.84 -4.88 9.46
CA GLY A 60 11.77 -4.31 10.79
C GLY A 60 11.51 -5.32 11.90
N ALA A 61 11.64 -4.83 13.14
CA ALA A 61 11.11 -5.49 14.34
C ALA A 61 10.11 -4.53 15.00
N ASP A 62 9.09 -5.07 15.67
CA ASP A 62 8.02 -4.30 16.32
C ASP A 62 7.24 -3.41 15.32
N THR A 63 6.68 -4.03 14.28
CA THR A 63 6.08 -3.36 13.11
C THR A 63 4.60 -2.96 13.28
N GLU A 64 3.96 -3.33 14.38
CA GLU A 64 2.53 -3.09 14.62
C GLU A 64 2.10 -1.62 14.46
N PRO A 65 2.87 -0.61 14.94
CA PRO A 65 2.53 0.80 14.70
C PRO A 65 2.60 1.20 13.21
N LEU A 66 3.54 0.63 12.46
CA LEU A 66 3.68 0.87 11.01
C LEU A 66 2.53 0.22 10.23
N GLU A 67 2.16 -1.02 10.58
CA GLU A 67 1.01 -1.70 9.99
C GLU A 67 -0.29 -0.93 10.27
N THR A 68 -0.44 -0.39 11.48
CA THR A 68 -1.55 0.50 11.84
C THR A 68 -1.58 1.75 10.97
N LEU A 69 -0.42 2.38 10.73
CA LEU A 69 -0.31 3.53 9.83
C LEU A 69 -0.71 3.17 8.39
N ILE A 70 -0.21 2.04 7.86
CA ILE A 70 -0.55 1.52 6.52
C ILE A 70 -2.07 1.31 6.39
N HIS A 71 -2.70 0.74 7.41
CA HIS A 71 -4.15 0.54 7.43
C HIS A 71 -4.92 1.86 7.44
N LEU A 72 -4.46 2.86 8.22
CA LEU A 72 -5.10 4.18 8.25
C LEU A 72 -4.98 4.90 6.91
N ILE A 73 -3.80 4.90 6.29
CA ILE A 73 -3.60 5.50 4.95
C ILE A 73 -4.52 4.81 3.94
N SER A 74 -4.60 3.47 3.97
CA SER A 74 -5.51 2.70 3.11
C SER A 74 -6.98 3.05 3.34
N ALA A 75 -7.38 3.31 4.59
CA ALA A 75 -8.74 3.72 4.93
C ALA A 75 -9.08 5.12 4.40
N VAL A 76 -8.15 6.07 4.47
CA VAL A 76 -8.30 7.41 3.89
C VAL A 76 -8.45 7.30 2.37
N GLN A 77 -7.55 6.59 1.71
CA GLN A 77 -7.57 6.37 0.25
C GLN A 77 -8.84 5.65 -0.23
N ARG A 78 -9.40 4.74 0.56
CA ARG A 78 -10.70 4.13 0.28
C ARG A 78 -11.86 5.13 0.30
N GLY A 79 -11.83 6.10 1.20
CA GLY A 79 -12.86 7.13 1.32
C GLY A 79 -13.00 7.96 0.03
N GLU A 80 -11.88 8.18 -0.66
CA GLU A 80 -11.82 8.93 -1.92
C GLU A 80 -12.15 8.09 -3.16
N ALA A 81 -12.09 6.76 -3.06
CA ALA A 81 -12.39 5.88 -4.18
C ALA A 81 -13.88 5.93 -4.57
N SER A 82 -14.14 5.95 -5.88
CA SER A 82 -15.50 6.02 -6.43
C SER A 82 -16.45 4.98 -5.81
N GLY A 83 -17.70 5.38 -5.59
CA GLY A 83 -18.73 4.53 -4.98
C GLY A 83 -18.99 3.22 -5.73
N ASP A 84 -18.78 3.22 -7.05
CA ASP A 84 -19.01 2.11 -7.98
C ASP A 84 -17.73 1.33 -8.36
N ALA A 85 -16.57 1.68 -7.79
CA ALA A 85 -15.33 0.98 -8.05
C ALA A 85 -15.42 -0.49 -7.63
N ALA A 86 -15.02 -1.40 -8.51
CA ALA A 86 -15.07 -2.85 -8.28
C ALA A 86 -14.16 -3.32 -7.14
N VAL A 87 -13.07 -2.59 -6.91
CA VAL A 87 -12.12 -2.73 -5.80
C VAL A 87 -11.75 -1.34 -5.30
N LYS A 88 -11.33 -1.26 -4.04
CA LYS A 88 -10.87 -0.02 -3.38
C LYS A 88 -9.54 -0.25 -2.66
N PRO A 89 -8.74 0.80 -2.45
CA PRO A 89 -7.52 0.71 -1.63
C PRO A 89 -7.80 0.03 -0.30
N GLY A 90 -7.03 -0.97 0.09
CA GLY A 90 -7.18 -1.81 1.27
C GLY A 90 -8.03 -3.07 1.07
N ASP A 91 -8.62 -3.30 -0.12
CA ASP A 91 -9.34 -4.54 -0.40
C ASP A 91 -8.33 -5.66 -0.66
N GLU A 92 -8.66 -6.87 -0.18
CA GLU A 92 -7.88 -8.07 -0.47
C GLU A 92 -8.32 -8.67 -1.81
N VAL A 93 -7.35 -8.99 -2.66
CA VAL A 93 -7.56 -9.49 -4.03
C VAL A 93 -6.62 -10.63 -4.36
N ARG A 94 -6.96 -11.39 -5.41
CA ARG A 94 -6.05 -12.33 -6.09
C ARG A 94 -5.88 -11.97 -7.55
N LEU A 95 -4.74 -12.36 -8.11
CA LEU A 95 -4.44 -12.18 -9.54
C LEU A 95 -5.02 -13.33 -10.37
N VAL A 96 -5.89 -12.99 -11.32
CA VAL A 96 -6.58 -13.93 -12.21
C VAL A 96 -6.28 -13.62 -13.68
N GLY A 97 -6.65 -14.53 -14.59
CA GLY A 97 -6.44 -14.34 -16.03
C GLY A 97 -4.98 -14.43 -16.46
N GLU A 98 -4.62 -13.86 -17.62
CA GLU A 98 -3.23 -13.82 -18.10
C GLU A 98 -2.44 -12.72 -17.38
N LEU A 99 -1.31 -13.06 -16.74
CA LEU A 99 -0.51 -12.10 -15.99
C LEU A 99 0.29 -11.17 -16.91
N PRO A 100 0.45 -9.89 -16.56
CA PRO A 100 1.21 -8.95 -17.37
C PRO A 100 2.71 -9.29 -17.40
N GLU A 101 3.39 -8.92 -18.49
CA GLU A 101 4.82 -9.17 -18.69
C GLU A 101 5.70 -8.56 -17.58
N SER A 102 5.25 -7.46 -16.96
CA SER A 102 5.92 -6.84 -15.81
C SER A 102 6.09 -7.80 -14.63
N LEU A 103 5.27 -8.84 -14.54
CA LEU A 103 5.32 -9.85 -13.49
C LEU A 103 6.00 -11.16 -13.92
N ALA A 104 6.44 -11.28 -15.17
CA ALA A 104 7.00 -12.52 -15.72
C ALA A 104 8.30 -12.99 -15.03
N GLY A 105 8.96 -12.11 -14.27
CA GLY A 105 10.13 -12.47 -13.47
C GLY A 105 9.82 -13.17 -12.14
N ASN A 106 8.55 -13.19 -11.73
CA ASN A 106 8.11 -13.83 -10.48
C ASN A 106 7.61 -15.25 -10.75
N ASP A 107 7.59 -16.07 -9.69
CA ASP A 107 6.99 -17.40 -9.77
C ASP A 107 5.47 -17.29 -9.96
N GLU A 108 4.96 -17.85 -11.07
CA GLU A 108 3.53 -17.76 -11.39
C GLU A 108 2.67 -18.46 -10.33
N THR A 109 3.10 -19.61 -9.79
CA THR A 109 2.31 -20.33 -8.79
C THR A 109 2.13 -19.49 -7.53
N TRP A 110 3.23 -18.88 -7.05
CA TRP A 110 3.20 -17.93 -5.95
C TRP A 110 2.25 -16.76 -6.24
N LEU A 111 2.38 -16.08 -7.39
CA LEU A 111 1.49 -14.98 -7.76
C LEU A 111 0.00 -15.33 -7.76
N ARG A 112 -0.38 -16.58 -8.04
CA ARG A 112 -1.78 -17.03 -8.01
C ARG A 112 -2.29 -17.33 -6.60
N GLU A 113 -1.42 -17.83 -5.74
CA GLU A 113 -1.77 -18.26 -4.39
C GLU A 113 -1.74 -17.09 -3.39
N THR A 114 -0.87 -16.10 -3.64
CA THR A 114 -0.71 -14.90 -2.83
C THR A 114 -1.97 -14.05 -2.79
N VAL A 115 -2.30 -13.59 -1.59
CA VAL A 115 -3.31 -12.56 -1.37
C VAL A 115 -2.61 -11.21 -1.43
N PHE A 116 -3.14 -10.31 -2.25
CA PHE A 116 -2.63 -8.95 -2.35
C PHE A 116 -3.64 -7.98 -1.73
N VAL A 117 -3.14 -6.85 -1.24
CA VAL A 117 -3.93 -5.71 -0.82
C VAL A 117 -3.81 -4.62 -1.87
N VAL A 118 -4.95 -4.07 -2.32
CA VAL A 118 -4.97 -2.92 -3.23
C VAL A 118 -4.40 -1.70 -2.50
N ARG A 119 -3.44 -0.99 -3.07
CA ARG A 119 -2.87 0.25 -2.51
C ARG A 119 -3.37 1.50 -3.22
N TYR A 120 -3.62 1.38 -4.53
CA TYR A 120 -4.12 2.48 -5.34
C TYR A 120 -5.04 1.99 -6.45
N VAL A 121 -6.05 2.78 -6.80
CA VAL A 121 -6.92 2.53 -7.95
C VAL A 121 -6.78 3.71 -8.90
N GLY A 122 -6.18 3.47 -10.06
CA GLY A 122 -5.98 4.50 -11.07
C GLY A 122 -7.21 4.77 -11.91
N SER A 123 -7.23 5.96 -12.50
CA SER A 123 -8.22 6.35 -13.53
C SER A 123 -7.97 5.70 -14.89
N ASP A 124 -6.80 5.07 -15.08
CA ASP A 124 -6.32 4.39 -16.28
C ASP A 124 -6.65 2.88 -16.31
N ALA A 125 -7.62 2.44 -15.51
CA ALA A 125 -8.06 1.05 -15.41
C ALA A 125 -6.96 0.07 -14.92
N THR A 126 -5.98 0.58 -14.18
CA THR A 126 -4.97 -0.22 -13.48
C THR A 126 -5.09 -0.01 -11.98
N VAL A 127 -4.61 -0.99 -11.22
CA VAL A 127 -4.56 -0.98 -9.77
C VAL A 127 -3.16 -1.34 -9.31
N ASP A 128 -2.73 -0.72 -8.23
CA ASP A 128 -1.48 -1.07 -7.57
C ASP A 128 -1.80 -2.01 -6.41
N VAL A 129 -1.12 -3.14 -6.39
CA VAL A 129 -1.33 -4.21 -5.42
C VAL A 129 -0.02 -4.56 -4.73
N GLN A 130 -0.10 -4.88 -3.44
CA GLN A 130 1.05 -5.25 -2.62
C GLN A 130 0.73 -6.55 -1.90
N PRO A 131 1.64 -7.54 -1.87
CA PRO A 131 1.43 -8.79 -1.16
C PRO A 131 1.47 -8.59 0.37
N ASP A 132 1.31 -9.68 1.11
CA ASP A 132 1.59 -9.68 2.55
C ASP A 132 3.04 -9.21 2.80
N LEU A 133 3.20 -8.23 3.69
CA LEU A 133 4.47 -7.56 3.94
C LEU A 133 5.52 -8.48 4.58
N ALA A 134 5.11 -9.62 5.17
CA ALA A 134 6.05 -10.63 5.65
C ALA A 134 6.63 -11.47 4.49
N GLU A 135 5.94 -11.57 3.35
CA GLU A 135 6.41 -12.31 2.17
C GLU A 135 7.22 -11.41 1.23
N ASP A 136 6.69 -10.24 0.89
CA ASP A 136 7.34 -9.24 0.02
C ASP A 136 6.69 -7.86 0.25
N TYR A 137 7.37 -6.78 -0.12
CA TYR A 137 6.88 -5.41 0.02
C TYR A 137 6.78 -4.66 -1.31
N VAL A 138 7.18 -5.28 -2.42
CA VAL A 138 7.12 -4.66 -3.74
C VAL A 138 5.67 -4.44 -4.17
N ILE A 139 5.41 -3.25 -4.72
CA ILE A 139 4.13 -2.89 -5.30
C ILE A 139 4.15 -3.25 -6.79
N ALA A 140 3.09 -3.92 -7.23
CA ALA A 140 2.88 -4.26 -8.62
C ALA A 140 1.68 -3.50 -9.19
N THR A 141 1.87 -2.87 -10.35
CA THR A 141 0.77 -2.32 -11.14
C THR A 141 0.21 -3.39 -12.07
N VAL A 142 -1.09 -3.66 -11.98
CA VAL A 142 -1.79 -4.62 -12.84
C VAL A 142 -3.10 -4.02 -13.40
N PRO A 143 -3.57 -4.48 -14.57
CA PRO A 143 -4.92 -4.14 -15.03
C PRO A 143 -6.00 -4.55 -14.02
N ALA A 144 -6.98 -3.67 -13.79
CA ALA A 144 -8.08 -3.92 -12.84
C ALA A 144 -8.94 -5.14 -13.21
N ALA A 145 -8.96 -5.52 -14.50
CA ALA A 145 -9.66 -6.72 -14.96
C ALA A 145 -9.00 -8.03 -14.52
N LEU A 146 -7.75 -7.99 -14.03
CA LEU A 146 -6.98 -9.14 -13.57
C LEU A 146 -7.03 -9.32 -12.05
N VAL A 147 -7.78 -8.48 -11.32
CA VAL A 147 -7.95 -8.65 -9.88
C VAL A 147 -9.33 -9.17 -9.54
N GLU A 148 -9.39 -10.22 -8.72
CA GLU A 148 -10.62 -10.74 -8.16
C GLU A 148 -10.68 -10.42 -6.65
N PRO A 149 -11.70 -9.67 -6.17
CA PRO A 149 -11.87 -9.40 -4.76
C PRO A 149 -12.13 -10.67 -3.96
N LEU A 150 -11.41 -10.83 -2.85
CA LEU A 150 -11.71 -11.86 -1.86
C LEU A 150 -12.89 -11.37 -1.01
N ARG A 151 -14.09 -11.88 -1.31
CA ARG A 151 -15.27 -11.57 -0.49
C ARG A 151 -15.07 -12.15 0.91
N ARG A 152 -15.09 -11.29 1.93
CA ARG A 152 -15.30 -11.66 3.32
C ARG A 152 -16.79 -11.59 3.67
#